data_AF-A0A1J5FBT2-F1
#
_entry.id   AF-A0A1J5FBT2-F1
#
_cell.length_a   1.000
_cell.length_b   1.000
_cell.length_c   1.000
_cell.angle_alpha   90.00
_cell.angle_beta   90.00
_cell.angle_gamma   90.00
#
_symmetry.space_group_name_H-M   'P 1'
#
loop_
_entity.id
_entity.type
_entity.pdbx_description
1 polymer ?
#
loop_
_entity_poly.entity_id
_entity_poly.type
_entity_poly.pdbx_seq_one_letter_code
_entity_poly.pdbx_strand_id
1 'polypeptide(L)'
;MWREGMNSKLNPYYLVGLVDGEGCFSVTFNNHKSNRLIEVRLIFEIELREDDKEILERVKETFECGNLYNLQYERYKKWRPHYKYKVSNLSDITKKVISFFKKYPLQAKKKKSFELFAQVAKLITQKRHLTREGVEEIRLLKEDLARDSLDAGNPHVQWGAE
;
A
#
# COMPACT_ATOMS: atom_id res chain seq x y z
N MET A 1 4.59 -10.88 26.49
CA MET A 1 5.59 -10.15 27.29
C MET A 1 5.82 -8.81 26.62
N TRP A 2 5.31 -7.72 27.19
CA TRP A 2 5.66 -6.37 26.76
C TRP A 2 7.08 -6.09 27.23
N ARG A 3 8.01 -5.80 26.31
CA ARG A 3 9.35 -5.34 26.68
C ARG A 3 9.26 -3.84 27.00
N GLU A 4 9.27 -3.52 28.28
CA GLU A 4 9.48 -2.15 28.75
C GLU A 4 10.74 -1.58 28.07
N GLY A 5 10.61 -0.42 27.40
CA GLY A 5 11.74 0.32 26.84
C GLY A 5 11.85 0.41 25.31
N MET A 6 11.00 -0.26 24.52
CA MET A 6 10.97 -0.01 23.08
C MET A 6 10.10 1.20 22.73
N ASN A 7 10.66 2.14 21.98
CA ASN A 7 9.89 3.18 21.33
C ASN A 7 8.91 2.54 20.34
N SER A 8 7.62 2.64 20.65
CA SER A 8 6.49 2.15 19.85
C SER A 8 6.54 2.73 18.44
N LYS A 9 6.94 4.00 18.30
CA LYS A 9 7.08 4.66 17.00
C LYS A 9 8.43 4.35 16.34
N LEU A 10 8.39 4.12 15.04
CA LEU A 10 9.56 3.93 14.20
C LEU A 10 10.27 5.26 13.95
N ASN A 11 11.60 5.20 13.78
CA ASN A 11 12.34 6.31 13.21
C ASN A 11 11.79 6.60 11.79
N PRO A 12 11.49 7.87 11.44
CA PRO A 12 10.91 8.19 10.14
C PRO A 12 11.73 7.70 8.94
N TYR A 13 13.07 7.77 9.02
CA TYR A 13 13.96 7.31 7.95
C TYR A 13 14.01 5.79 7.84
N TYR A 14 13.86 5.07 8.96
CA TYR A 14 13.67 3.62 8.94
C TYR A 14 12.37 3.25 8.23
N LEU A 15 11.26 3.94 8.53
CA LEU A 15 9.98 3.70 7.88
C LEU A 15 10.03 4.03 6.38
N VAL A 16 10.75 5.08 5.98
CA VAL A 16 11.02 5.37 4.56
C VAL A 16 11.75 4.20 3.89
N GLY A 17 12.86 3.73 4.47
CA GLY A 17 13.61 2.60 3.91
C GLY A 17 12.80 1.31 3.85
N LEU A 18 12.02 1.02 4.90
CA LEU A 18 11.10 -0.13 4.93
C LEU A 18 10.07 -0.03 3.80
N VAL A 19 9.47 1.14 3.58
CA VAL A 19 8.48 1.30 2.50
C VAL A 19 9.14 1.23 1.14
N ASP A 20 10.31 1.85 0.94
CA ASP A 20 11.08 1.73 -0.30
C ASP A 20 11.33 0.26 -0.69
N GLY A 21 11.62 -0.62 0.28
CA GLY A 21 11.71 -2.06 0.08
C GLY A 21 10.35 -2.75 -0.08
N GLU A 22 9.53 -2.73 0.96
CA GLU A 22 8.40 -3.66 1.17
C GLU A 22 7.01 -3.02 1.02
N GLY A 23 6.92 -1.69 0.90
CA GLY A 23 5.65 -1.00 0.76
C GLY A 23 4.97 -1.18 -0.61
N CYS A 24 3.66 -1.05 -0.65
CA CYS A 24 2.88 -1.11 -1.88
C CYS A 24 1.83 0.00 -1.88
N PHE A 25 1.83 0.79 -2.95
CA PHE A 25 0.81 1.81 -3.23
C PHE A 25 -0.03 1.30 -4.41
N SER A 26 -1.34 1.16 -4.22
CA SER A 26 -2.21 0.58 -5.24
C SER A 26 -3.54 1.33 -5.40
N VAL A 27 -4.03 1.30 -6.64
CA VAL A 27 -5.31 1.87 -7.06
C VAL A 27 -6.17 0.74 -7.61
N THR A 28 -7.33 0.51 -7.03
CA THR A 28 -8.25 -0.57 -7.44
C THR A 28 -9.60 0.00 -7.85
N PHE A 29 -10.21 -0.62 -8.86
CA PHE A 29 -11.54 -0.27 -9.34
C PHE A 29 -12.49 -1.43 -9.02
N ASN A 30 -13.60 -1.13 -8.36
CA ASN A 30 -14.65 -2.09 -8.06
C ASN A 30 -15.94 -1.71 -8.77
N ASN A 31 -16.50 -2.67 -9.52
CA ASN A 31 -17.81 -2.54 -10.14
C ASN A 31 -18.83 -3.22 -9.24
N HIS A 32 -19.65 -2.44 -8.54
CA HIS A 32 -20.76 -2.99 -7.78
C HIS A 32 -21.93 -3.23 -8.72
N LYS A 33 -22.47 -4.45 -8.76
CA LYS A 33 -23.60 -4.81 -9.63
C LYS A 33 -24.82 -3.89 -9.46
N SER A 34 -24.97 -3.29 -8.27
CA SER A 34 -26.06 -2.39 -7.90
C SER A 34 -25.74 -0.90 -8.11
N ASN A 35 -24.49 -0.52 -8.41
CA ASN A 35 -24.09 0.88 -8.52
C ASN A 35 -23.72 1.24 -9.97
N ARG A 36 -24.27 2.34 -10.47
CA ARG A 36 -23.89 2.89 -11.78
C ARG A 36 -22.50 3.51 -11.78
N LEU A 37 -21.96 3.84 -10.60
CA LEU A 37 -20.64 4.45 -10.44
C LEU A 37 -19.59 3.41 -10.06
N ILE A 38 -18.43 3.50 -10.72
CA ILE A 38 -17.25 2.69 -10.44
C ILE A 38 -16.64 3.19 -9.12
N GLU A 39 -16.42 2.29 -8.18
CA GLU A 39 -15.75 2.63 -6.93
C GLU A 39 -14.23 2.60 -7.15
N VAL A 40 -13.57 3.75 -6.93
CA VAL A 40 -12.12 3.86 -6.94
C VAL A 40 -11.61 3.79 -5.50
N ARG A 41 -10.72 2.85 -5.19
CA ARG A 41 -10.09 2.71 -3.88
C ARG A 41 -8.59 2.89 -3.98
N LEU A 42 -8.03 3.57 -2.97
CA LEU A 42 -6.61 3.64 -2.70
C LEU A 42 -6.27 2.67 -1.57
N ILE A 43 -5.18 1.94 -1.75
CA ILE A 43 -4.67 1.01 -0.74
C ILE A 43 -3.16 1.24 -0.61
N PHE A 44 -2.72 1.54 0.62
CA PHE A 44 -1.33 1.45 1.01
C PHE A 44 -1.16 0.22 1.90
N GLU A 45 -0.18 -0.62 1.60
CA GLU A 45 0.10 -1.83 2.39
C GLU A 45 1.60 -2.13 2.53
N ILE A 46 1.94 -2.85 3.59
CA ILE A 46 3.25 -3.47 3.81
C ILE A 46 2.98 -4.91 4.22
N GLU A 47 3.60 -5.87 3.56
CA GLU A 47 3.47 -7.29 3.86
C GLU A 47 4.83 -7.83 4.29
N LEU A 48 4.89 -8.43 5.47
CA LEU A 48 6.10 -9.07 6.01
C LEU A 48 5.74 -10.47 6.49
N ARG A 49 6.75 -11.31 6.67
CA ARG A 49 6.59 -12.61 7.32
C ARG A 49 6.16 -12.45 8.77
N GLU A 50 5.57 -13.50 9.36
CA GLU A 50 5.06 -13.48 10.73
C GLU A 50 6.12 -13.20 11.81
N ASP A 51 7.38 -13.57 11.55
CA ASP A 51 8.51 -13.31 12.44
C ASP A 51 8.83 -11.81 12.56
N ASP A 52 8.45 -11.01 11.57
CA ASP A 52 8.58 -9.55 11.55
C ASP A 52 7.27 -8.80 11.87
N LYS A 53 6.24 -9.50 12.38
CA LYS A 53 4.93 -8.89 12.71
C LYS A 53 5.05 -7.66 13.60
N GLU A 54 5.97 -7.68 14.56
CA GLU A 54 6.20 -6.57 15.50
C GLU A 54 6.55 -5.26 14.77
N ILE A 55 7.26 -5.32 13.64
CA ILE A 55 7.54 -4.14 12.81
C ILE A 55 6.25 -3.54 12.26
N LEU A 56 5.30 -4.36 11.81
CA LEU A 56 4.01 -3.90 11.30
C LEU A 56 3.12 -3.29 12.40
N GLU A 57 3.20 -3.81 13.62
CA GLU A 57 2.54 -3.21 14.80
C GLU A 57 3.08 -1.79 15.05
N ARG A 58 4.41 -1.62 15.01
CA ARG A 58 5.07 -0.31 15.16
C ARG A 58 4.80 0.64 13.99
N VAL A 59 4.65 0.12 12.76
CA VAL A 59 4.18 0.91 11.60
C VAL A 59 2.78 1.47 11.89
N LYS A 60 1.87 0.63 12.38
CA LYS A 60 0.50 1.05 12.75
C LYS A 60 0.51 2.12 13.84
N GLU A 61 1.36 1.98 14.85
CA GLU A 61 1.53 2.98 15.92
C GLU A 61 2.16 4.29 15.41
N THR A 62 3.07 4.20 14.43
CA THR A 62 3.71 5.38 13.83
C THR A 62 2.73 6.20 12.98
N PHE A 63 1.91 5.53 12.17
CA PHE A 63 0.89 6.20 11.37
C PHE A 63 -0.38 6.53 12.16
N GLU A 64 -0.62 5.85 13.28
CA GLU A 64 -1.86 5.94 14.07
C GLU A 64 -3.12 5.64 13.23
N CYS A 65 -3.00 4.74 12.25
CA CYS A 65 -4.10 4.27 11.40
C CYS A 65 -3.81 2.89 10.81
N GLY A 66 -4.78 2.34 10.08
CA GLY A 66 -4.62 1.07 9.38
C GLY A 66 -4.88 -0.16 10.25
N ASN A 67 -4.92 -1.32 9.60
CA ASN A 67 -5.24 -2.59 10.20
C ASN A 67 -4.21 -3.67 9.82
N LEU A 68 -4.06 -4.65 10.70
CA LEU A 68 -3.23 -5.83 10.47
C LEU A 68 -4.12 -7.00 10.06
N TYR A 69 -3.66 -7.76 9.08
CA TYR A 69 -4.33 -8.94 8.55
C TYR A 69 -3.34 -10.11 8.58
N ASN A 70 -3.74 -11.24 9.15
CA ASN A 70 -2.98 -12.48 9.10
C ASN A 70 -3.25 -13.16 7.74
N LEU A 71 -2.18 -13.50 7.03
CA LEU A 71 -2.22 -14.19 5.75
C LEU A 71 -1.66 -15.60 5.92
N GLN A 72 -2.56 -16.58 5.90
CA GLN A 72 -2.22 -17.99 5.98
C GLN A 72 -2.14 -18.58 4.58
N TYR A 73 -0.95 -19.07 4.22
CA TYR A 73 -0.70 -19.72 2.93
C TYR A 73 -0.81 -21.25 3.04
N GLU A 74 -1.90 -21.74 3.62
CA GLU A 74 -2.12 -23.17 3.92
C GLU A 74 -1.93 -24.09 2.71
N ARG A 75 -2.21 -23.59 1.49
CA ARG A 75 -2.00 -24.34 0.24
C ARG A 75 -0.52 -24.65 -0.06
N TYR A 76 0.41 -23.94 0.57
CA TYR A 76 1.85 -24.10 0.38
C TYR A 76 2.52 -24.53 1.69
N LYS A 77 2.59 -25.85 1.93
CA LYS A 77 3.05 -26.45 3.20
C LYS A 77 4.42 -25.99 3.72
N LYS A 78 5.28 -25.42 2.87
CA LYS A 78 6.62 -24.91 3.23
C LYS A 78 6.66 -23.40 3.48
N TRP A 79 5.59 -22.67 3.19
CA TRP A 79 5.55 -21.22 3.35
C TRP A 79 5.20 -20.86 4.79
N ARG A 80 5.94 -19.90 5.34
CA ARG A 80 5.62 -19.30 6.63
C ARG A 80 4.42 -18.35 6.45
N PRO A 81 3.56 -18.20 7.47
CA PRO A 81 2.53 -17.18 7.47
C PRO A 81 3.12 -15.78 7.32
N HIS A 82 2.34 -14.87 6.76
CA HIS A 82 2.67 -13.46 6.65
C HIS A 82 1.65 -12.61 7.42
N TYR A 83 2.03 -11.38 7.72
CA TYR A 83 1.12 -10.33 8.15
C TYR A 83 1.15 -9.19 7.15
N LYS A 84 -0.01 -8.56 6.97
CA LYS A 84 -0.19 -7.38 6.13
C LYS A 84 -0.71 -6.22 6.96
N TYR A 85 0.04 -5.13 6.99
CA TYR A 85 -0.46 -3.82 7.38
C TYR A 85 -1.14 -3.17 6.18
N LYS A 86 -2.35 -2.63 6.36
CA LYS A 86 -3.11 -2.00 5.28
C LYS A 86 -3.88 -0.76 5.74
N VAL A 87 -3.81 0.29 4.92
CA VAL A 87 -4.60 1.52 5.03
C VAL A 87 -5.43 1.70 3.76
N SER A 88 -6.74 1.80 3.90
CA SER A 88 -7.66 2.04 2.76
C SER A 88 -8.67 3.17 3.02
N ASN A 89 -8.68 3.75 4.21
CA ASN A 89 -9.52 4.90 4.50
C ASN A 89 -8.90 6.15 3.85
N LEU A 90 -9.68 6.87 3.02
CA LEU A 90 -9.19 8.04 2.28
C LEU A 90 -8.67 9.16 3.19
N SER A 91 -9.32 9.41 4.33
CA SER A 91 -8.88 10.43 5.28
C SER A 91 -7.55 10.06 5.92
N ASP A 92 -7.37 8.79 6.32
CA ASP A 92 -6.08 8.33 6.86
C ASP A 92 -4.98 8.37 5.80
N ILE A 93 -5.27 7.94 4.57
CA ILE A 93 -4.33 7.99 3.46
C ILE A 93 -3.84 9.43 3.22
N THR A 94 -4.76 10.38 3.13
CA THR A 94 -4.42 11.78 2.81
C THR A 94 -3.73 12.48 3.98
N LYS A 95 -4.28 12.38 5.19
CA LYS A 95 -3.80 13.13 6.37
C LYS A 95 -2.60 12.49 7.06
N LYS A 96 -2.41 11.18 6.94
CA LYS A 96 -1.33 10.46 7.64
C LYS A 96 -0.30 9.94 6.66
N VAL A 97 -0.68 9.01 5.78
CA VAL A 97 0.29 8.33 4.89
C VAL A 97 0.94 9.31 3.90
N ILE A 98 0.14 10.04 3.12
CA ILE A 98 0.64 11.01 2.14
C ILE A 98 1.38 12.16 2.82
N SER A 99 0.83 12.66 3.92
CA SER A 99 1.47 13.75 4.66
C SER A 99 2.83 13.34 5.25
N PHE A 100 2.96 12.10 5.71
CA PHE A 100 4.23 11.54 6.17
C PHE A 100 5.27 11.49 5.04
N PHE A 101 4.94 10.89 3.88
CA PHE A 101 5.90 10.75 2.79
C PHE A 101 6.16 12.05 2.01
N LYS A 102 5.33 13.08 2.18
CA LYS A 102 5.67 14.45 1.76
C LYS A 102 6.74 15.07 2.67
N LYS A 103 6.67 14.80 3.98
CA LYS A 103 7.65 15.29 4.96
C LYS A 103 8.95 14.49 4.92
N TYR A 104 8.86 13.19 4.71
CA TYR A 104 9.98 12.25 4.61
C TYR A 104 9.90 11.53 3.26
N PRO A 105 10.49 12.10 2.20
CA PRO A 105 10.40 11.54 0.86
C PRO A 105 10.98 10.14 0.76
N LEU A 106 10.32 9.28 -0.01
CA LEU A 106 10.88 8.01 -0.46
C LEU A 106 12.13 8.26 -1.32
N GLN A 107 13.10 7.37 -1.24
CA GLN A 107 14.42 7.55 -1.85
C GLN A 107 14.64 6.62 -3.06
N ALA A 108 13.87 5.53 -3.17
CA ALA A 108 14.01 4.56 -4.25
C ALA A 108 12.95 4.72 -5.35
N LYS A 109 12.91 3.77 -6.30
CA LYS A 109 11.94 3.75 -7.42
C LYS A 109 10.48 3.91 -6.97
N LYS A 110 10.16 3.49 -5.75
CA LYS A 110 8.82 3.57 -5.17
C LYS A 110 8.31 5.00 -4.94
N LYS A 111 9.20 5.99 -4.94
CA LYS A 111 8.84 7.41 -4.95
C LYS A 111 7.87 7.74 -6.08
N LYS A 112 8.10 7.21 -7.28
CA LYS A 112 7.23 7.46 -8.44
C LYS A 112 5.82 6.87 -8.25
N SER A 113 5.74 5.64 -7.75
CA SER A 113 4.46 5.01 -7.39
C SER A 113 3.70 5.82 -6.32
N PHE A 114 4.42 6.35 -5.32
CA PHE A 114 3.85 7.23 -4.30
C PHE A 114 3.31 8.54 -4.90
N GLU A 115 4.06 9.18 -5.80
CA GLU A 115 3.64 10.42 -6.45
C GLU A 115 2.35 10.24 -7.26
N LEU A 116 2.27 9.17 -8.06
CA LEU A 116 1.05 8.82 -8.80
C LEU A 116 -0.12 8.50 -7.86
N PHE A 117 0.13 7.73 -6.80
CA PHE A 117 -0.86 7.43 -5.77
C PHE A 117 -1.39 8.69 -5.09
N ALA A 118 -0.53 9.66 -4.78
CA ALA A 118 -0.91 10.94 -4.20
C ALA A 118 -1.72 11.82 -5.17
N GLN A 119 -1.41 11.76 -6.47
CA GLN A 119 -2.21 12.41 -7.51
C GLN A 119 -3.62 11.83 -7.60
N VAL A 120 -3.75 10.49 -7.60
CA VAL A 120 -5.07 9.83 -7.56
C VAL A 120 -5.83 10.22 -6.29
N ALA A 121 -5.17 10.28 -5.13
CA ALA A 121 -5.81 10.74 -3.89
C ALA A 121 -6.37 12.16 -4.02
N LYS A 122 -5.63 13.07 -4.67
CA LYS A 122 -6.11 14.42 -4.95
C LYS A 122 -7.38 14.40 -5.82
N LEU A 123 -7.39 13.63 -6.91
CA LEU A 123 -8.58 13.50 -7.78
C LEU A 123 -9.78 12.93 -7.01
N ILE A 124 -9.57 11.95 -6.14
CA ILE A 124 -10.63 11.38 -5.32
C ILE A 124 -11.17 12.43 -4.34
N THR A 125 -10.31 13.17 -3.65
CA THR A 125 -10.73 14.24 -2.71
C THR A 125 -11.50 15.37 -3.40
N GLN A 126 -11.19 15.65 -4.67
CA GLN A 126 -11.91 16.61 -5.50
C GLN A 126 -13.20 16.05 -6.11
N LYS A 127 -13.60 14.82 -5.73
CA LYS A 127 -14.76 14.10 -6.26
C LYS A 127 -14.72 13.85 -7.78
N ARG A 128 -13.55 13.98 -8.43
CA ARG A 128 -13.36 13.76 -9.88
C ARG A 128 -13.67 12.32 -10.28
N HIS A 129 -13.40 11.37 -9.38
CA HIS A 129 -13.74 9.95 -9.53
C HIS A 129 -15.25 9.64 -9.69
N LEU A 130 -16.14 10.62 -9.49
CA LEU A 130 -17.58 10.48 -9.73
C LEU A 130 -17.98 10.81 -11.17
N THR A 131 -17.04 11.27 -12.00
CA THR A 131 -17.25 11.61 -13.41
C THR A 131 -16.57 10.60 -14.33
N ARG A 132 -17.07 10.42 -15.54
CA ARG A 132 -16.46 9.50 -16.52
C ARG A 132 -15.04 9.93 -16.87
N GLU A 133 -14.85 11.23 -17.09
CA GLU A 133 -13.58 11.84 -17.45
C GLU A 133 -12.56 11.67 -16.32
N GLY A 134 -12.96 11.92 -15.07
CA GLY A 134 -12.08 11.72 -13.93
C GLY A 134 -11.75 10.26 -13.64
N VAL A 135 -12.67 9.33 -13.91
CA VAL A 135 -12.36 7.88 -13.83
C VAL A 135 -11.33 7.49 -14.89
N GLU A 136 -11.44 8.00 -16.11
CA GLU A 136 -10.49 7.72 -17.18
C GLU A 136 -9.10 8.30 -16.87
N GLU A 137 -9.05 9.52 -16.35
CA GLU A 137 -7.82 10.13 -15.84
C GLU A 137 -7.13 9.25 -14.78
N ILE A 138 -7.90 8.68 -13.84
CA ILE A 138 -7.36 7.77 -12.82
C ILE A 138 -6.92 6.43 -13.42
N ARG A 139 -7.54 5.93 -14.50
CA ARG A 139 -7.09 4.71 -15.17
C ARG A 139 -5.70 4.87 -15.78
N LEU A 140 -5.46 5.99 -16.47
CA LEU A 140 -4.16 6.31 -17.05
C LEU A 140 -3.08 6.38 -15.95
N LEU A 141 -3.37 7.06 -14.84
CA LEU A 141 -2.46 7.11 -13.69
C LEU A 141 -2.19 5.72 -13.07
N LYS A 142 -3.20 4.84 -13.04
CA LYS A 142 -3.03 3.46 -12.57
C LYS A 142 -2.13 2.65 -13.51
N GLU A 143 -2.27 2.80 -14.82
CA GLU A 143 -1.42 2.12 -15.80
C GLU A 143 0.05 2.53 -15.63
N ASP A 144 0.30 3.82 -15.41
CA ASP A 144 1.64 4.33 -15.09
C ASP A 144 2.20 3.73 -13.80
N LEU A 145 1.37 3.66 -12.76
CA LEU A 145 1.74 3.07 -11.48
C LEU A 145 2.06 1.57 -11.61
N ALA A 146 1.31 0.85 -12.44
CA ALA A 146 1.54 -0.57 -12.68
C ALA A 146 2.85 -0.83 -13.42
N ARG A 147 3.19 0.01 -14.41
CA ARG A 147 4.46 -0.11 -15.14
C ARG A 147 5.67 0.01 -14.21
N ASP A 148 5.63 0.91 -13.24
CA ASP A 148 6.72 1.04 -12.26
C ASP A 148 6.82 -0.15 -11.30
N SER A 149 5.71 -0.85 -11.04
CA SER A 149 5.67 -2.05 -10.20
C SER A 149 6.15 -3.30 -10.93
N LEU A 150 6.04 -3.36 -12.26
CA LEU A 150 6.42 -4.50 -13.09
C LEU A 150 7.94 -4.65 -13.29
N ASP A 151 8.72 -3.67 -12.84
CA ASP A 151 10.18 -3.80 -12.66
C ASP A 151 10.56 -4.69 -11.45
N ALA A 152 9.57 -5.24 -10.73
CA ALA A 152 9.73 -6.49 -9.99
C ALA A 152 9.19 -7.59 -10.91
N GLY A 153 10.09 -8.34 -11.54
CA GLY A 153 9.80 -9.24 -12.67
C GLY A 153 8.48 -9.99 -12.55
N ASN A 154 7.77 -10.04 -13.68
CA ASN A 154 6.53 -10.78 -13.90
C ASN A 154 6.46 -12.10 -13.09
N PRO A 155 5.70 -12.19 -11.98
CA PRO A 155 5.61 -13.40 -11.17
C PRO A 155 4.89 -14.55 -11.90
N HIS A 156 4.36 -14.30 -13.11
CA HIS A 156 3.79 -15.33 -13.99
C HIS A 156 4.82 -16.00 -14.92
N VAL A 157 6.11 -15.69 -14.82
CA VAL A 157 7.16 -16.49 -15.48
C VAL A 157 7.50 -17.70 -14.60
N GLN A 158 6.72 -18.75 -14.83
CA GLN A 158 7.01 -20.18 -14.67
C GLN A 158 8.18 -20.57 -13.75
N TRP A 159 7.86 -21.09 -12.56
CA TRP A 159 8.74 -22.07 -11.92
C TRP A 159 8.58 -23.38 -12.68
N GLY A 160 9.67 -23.84 -13.27
CA GLY A 160 9.73 -24.98 -14.17
C GLY A 160 9.05 -26.23 -13.61
N ALA A 161 8.34 -26.90 -14.51
CA ALA A 161 8.05 -28.32 -14.37
C ALA A 161 9.36 -29.08 -14.63
N GLU A 162 9.88 -29.75 -13.60
CA GLU A 162 10.57 -31.04 -13.69
C GLU A 162 10.18 -31.86 -12.45
#